data_AF-A0A7K8VJX6-F1
#
_entry.id   AF-A0A7K8VJX6-F1
#
_cell.length_a   1.000
_cell.length_b   1.000
_cell.length_c   1.000
_cell.angle_alpha   90.00
_cell.angle_beta   90.00
_cell.angle_gamma   90.00
#
_symmetry.space_group_name_H-M   'P 1'
#
loop_
_entity.id
_entity.type
_entity.pdbx_description
1 polymer ?
#
loop_
_entity_poly.entity_id
_entity_poly.type
_entity_poly.pdbx_seq_one_letter_code
_entity_poly.pdbx_strand_id
1 'polypeptide(L)' 'TALFLDPAAVKIKKNKDNVKFKVRCSRYLYTLVITDKEKAEKLKQSLPPGIPRPPRG' A
#
# COMPACT_ATOMS: atom_id res chain seq x y z
N THR A 1 -0.99 10.27 18.57
CA THR A 1 -0.17 9.04 18.63
C THR A 1 -0.83 8.01 17.75
N ALA A 2 -0.18 7.61 16.66
CA ALA A 2 -0.73 6.72 15.63
C ALA A 2 -0.92 5.29 16.20
N LEU A 3 -2.05 5.05 16.86
CA LEU A 3 -2.42 3.74 17.43
C LEU A 3 -3.66 3.15 16.74
N PHE A 4 -3.72 3.26 15.41
CA PHE A 4 -4.63 2.45 14.61
C PHE A 4 -3.82 1.66 13.60
N LEU A 5 -3.28 0.54 14.10
CA LEU A 5 -2.68 -0.54 13.34
C LEU A 5 -1.51 -0.10 12.47
N ASP A 6 -0.28 -0.23 12.99
CA ASP A 6 0.88 -0.25 12.10
C ASP A 6 0.64 -1.33 11.03
N PRO A 7 0.51 -0.93 9.74
CA PRO A 7 0.26 -1.89 8.69
C PRO A 7 1.53 -2.72 8.51
N ALA A 8 1.47 -3.97 8.97
CA ALA A 8 2.59 -4.91 8.96
C ALA A 8 3.32 -4.98 7.60
N ALA A 9 2.61 -4.74 6.49
CA ALA A 9 3.23 -4.52 5.19
C ALA A 9 2.28 -3.84 4.21
N VAL A 10 2.80 -2.99 3.33
CA VAL A 10 2.08 -2.46 2.17
C VAL A 10 2.75 -2.94 0.89
N LYS A 11 1.98 -3.65 0.06
CA LYS A 11 2.42 -4.17 -1.23
C LYS A 11 1.71 -3.41 -2.34
N ILE A 12 2.49 -2.63 -3.09
CA ILE A 12 1.98 -1.84 -4.22
C ILE A 12 2.15 -2.66 -5.50
N LYS A 13 1.04 -2.98 -6.18
CA LYS A 13 1.04 -3.65 -7.48
C LYS A 13 0.58 -2.64 -8.53
N LYS A 14 1.49 -2.26 -9.42
CA LYS A 14 1.17 -1.45 -10.60
C LYS A 14 0.70 -2.36 -11.73
N ASN A 15 -0.48 -2.12 -12.28
CA ASN A 15 -1.00 -2.72 -13.50
C ASN A 15 -1.02 -1.66 -14.62
N LYS A 16 -1.25 -2.05 -15.88
CA LYS A 16 -1.27 -1.13 -17.04
C LYS A 16 -2.32 -0.02 -16.87
N ASP A 17 -3.48 -0.41 -16.36
CA ASP A 17 -4.67 0.43 -16.27
C ASP A 17 -4.98 0.91 -14.85
N ASN A 18 -4.38 0.28 -13.84
CA ASN A 18 -4.75 0.50 -12.43
C ASN A 18 -3.58 0.23 -11.48
N VAL A 19 -3.56 0.90 -10.34
CA VAL A 19 -2.64 0.63 -9.24
C VAL A 19 -3.41 0.02 -8.07
N LYS A 20 -2.94 -1.11 -7.55
CA LYS A 20 -3.52 -1.78 -6.38
C LYS A 20 -2.58 -1.62 -5.18
N PHE A 21 -3.06 -0.97 -4.13
CA PHE A 21 -2.39 -0.88 -2.84
C PHE A 21 -2.95 -1.98 -1.94
N LYS A 22 -2.14 -2.99 -1.66
CA LYS A 22 -2.49 -4.08 -0.76
C LYS A 22 -1.90 -3.80 0.60
N VAL A 23 -2.72 -3.40 1.55
CA VAL A 23 -2.33 -3.11 2.94
C VAL A 23 -2.61 -4.34 3.78
N ARG A 24 -1.57 -4.92 4.36
CA ARG A 24 -1.68 -6.04 5.29
C ARG A 24 -1.81 -5.47 6.70
N CYS A 25 -2.95 -5.73 7.31
CA CYS A 25 -3.16 -5.54 8.74
C CYS A 25 -3.04 -6.88 9.45
N SER A 26 -3.17 -6.87 10.79
CA SER A 26 -3.02 -8.05 11.63
C SER A 26 -3.89 -9.25 11.19
N ARG A 27 -5.15 -8.99 10.80
CA ARG A 27 -6.12 -10.05 10.43
C ARG A 27 -6.55 -10.03 8.96
N TYR A 28 -6.52 -8.88 8.30
CA TYR A 28 -7.10 -8.69 6.97
C TYR A 28 -6.12 -8.07 5.98
N LEU A 29 -6.36 -8.34 4.70
CA LEU A 29 -5.68 -7.71 3.58
C LEU A 29 -6.64 -6.72 2.91
N TYR A 30 -6.41 -5.44 3.13
CA TYR A 30 -7.16 -4.40 2.44
C TYR A 30 -6.56 -4.15 1.06
N THR A 31 -7.40 -4.07 0.04
CA THR A 31 -6.95 -3.77 -1.33
C THR A 31 -7.66 -2.51 -1.80
N LEU A 32 -6.89 -1.44 -1.99
CA LEU A 32 -7.36 -0.22 -2.62
C LEU A 32 -6.98 -0.25 -4.10
N VAL A 33 -7.96 -0.11 -5.00
CA VAL A 33 -7.73 -0.04 -6.45
C VAL A 33 -7.91 1.39 -6.90
N ILE A 34 -6.89 1.94 -7.54
CA ILE A 34 -6.89 3.30 -8.08
C ILE A 34 -6.68 3.22 -9.59
N THR A 35 -7.61 3.77 -10.35
CA THR A 35 -7.54 3.92 -11.82
C THR A 35 -6.64 5.09 -12.22
N ASP A 36 -6.72 6.19 -11.46
CA ASP A 36 -5.93 7.42 -11.65
C ASP A 36 -4.44 7.23 -11.33
N LYS A 37 -3.60 7.34 -12.35
CA LYS A 37 -2.14 7.20 -12.21
C LYS A 37 -1.52 8.31 -11.37
N GLU A 38 -1.96 9.56 -11.56
CA GLU A 38 -1.43 10.71 -10.82
C GLU A 38 -1.77 10.64 -9.33
N LYS A 39 -3.03 10.28 -9.00
CA LYS A 39 -3.44 10.11 -7.60
C LYS A 39 -2.70 8.94 -6.95
N ALA A 40 -2.50 7.85 -7.69
CA ALA A 40 -1.72 6.71 -7.20
C ALA A 40 -0.25 7.09 -6.94
N GLU A 41 0.35 7.96 -7.75
CA GLU A 41 1.73 8.37 -7.54
C GLU A 41 1.88 9.27 -6.29
N LYS A 42 0.95 10.22 -6.12
CA LYS A 42 0.88 11.05 -4.90
C LYS A 42 0.69 10.20 -3.65
N LEU A 43 -0.24 9.23 -3.68
CA LEU A 43 -0.43 8.29 -2.58
C LEU A 43 0.80 7.43 -2.30
N LYS A 44 1.54 7.04 -3.34
CA LYS A 44 2.81 6.33 -3.17
C LYS A 44 3.87 7.20 -2.48
N GLN A 45 3.92 8.50 -2.75
CA GLN A 45 4.84 9.44 -2.10
C GLN A 45 4.41 9.78 -0.67
N SER A 46 3.10 9.85 -0.40
CA SER A 46 2.56 10.09 0.95
C SER A 46 2.78 8.91 1.89
N LEU A 47 3.02 7.71 1.36
CA LEU A 47 3.34 6.54 2.19
C LEU A 47 4.79 6.66 2.69
N PRO A 48 5.01 6.72 4.02
CA PRO A 48 6.35 6.81 4.56
C PRO A 48 7.15 5.52 4.24
N PRO A 49 8.47 5.64 3.97
CA PRO A 49 9.32 4.49 3.64
C PRO A 49 9.50 3.47 4.77
N GLY A 50 8.88 3.69 5.94
CA GLY A 50 8.97 2.83 7.13
C GLY A 50 8.11 1.56 7.10
N ILE A 51 7.42 1.27 6.00
CA ILE A 51 6.61 0.06 5.90
C ILE A 51 7.48 -1.11 5.43
N PRO A 52 7.56 -2.23 6.18
CA PRO A 52 8.36 -3.38 5.80
C PRO A 52 7.94 -3.87 4.42
N ARG A 53 8.84 -3.83 3.45
CA ARG A 53 8.61 -4.54 2.19
C ARG A 53 8.74 -6.02 2.51
N PRO A 54 7.71 -6.85 2.20
CA PRO A 54 7.84 -8.28 2.44
C PRO A 54 9.04 -8.81 1.64
N PRO A 55 9.88 -9.67 2.23
CA PRO A 55 11.00 -10.27 1.52
C PRO A 55 10.47 -10.97 0.27
N ARG A 56 11.15 -10.77 -0.85
CA ARG A 56 10.93 -11.59 -2.06
C ARG A 56 11.66 -12.90 -1.79
N GLY A 57 10.97 -13.85 -1.16
CA GLY A 57 11.37 -15.24 -0.96
C GLY A 57 10.21 -16.14 -1.36
#